data_AF-A0A4Q8TRA3-F1
#
_entry.id   AF-A0A4Q8TRA3-F1
#
_cell.length_a   1.000
_cell.length_b   1.000
_cell.length_c   1.000
_cell.angle_alpha   90.00
_cell.angle_beta   90.00
_cell.angle_gamma   90.00
#
_symmetry.space_group_name_H-M   'P 1'
#
loop_
_entity.id
_entity.type
_entity.pdbx_description
1 polymer ?
#
loop_
_entity_poly.entity_id
_entity_poly.type
_entity_poly.pdbx_seq_one_letter_code
_entity_poly.pdbx_strand_id
1 'polypeptide(L)'
;MTRLTKIEKETIVLFNEGEDKANIYTHNAGLKKRLAAFAKKYPDLCRLEKSNVQGGVSYELAKSRLSIRFLPPYSEERRQKASEYAKKHGLNSQQG
;
A
#
# COMPACT_ATOMS: atom_id res chain seq x y z
N MET A 1 0.25 21.95 -15.25
CA MET A 1 1.02 21.28 -14.17
C MET A 1 1.85 20.18 -14.79
N THR A 2 3.16 20.16 -14.53
CA THR A 2 4.09 19.14 -15.03
C THR A 2 3.74 17.78 -14.42
N ARG A 3 3.70 16.74 -15.26
CA ARG A 3 3.39 15.38 -14.82
C ARG A 3 4.60 14.80 -14.09
N LEU A 4 4.42 14.43 -12.82
CA LEU A 4 5.47 13.73 -12.05
C LEU A 4 5.88 12.43 -12.75
N THR A 5 7.20 12.22 -12.80
CA THR A 5 7.86 10.97 -13.20
C THR A 5 7.51 9.84 -12.21
N LYS A 6 7.88 8.60 -12.56
CA LYS A 6 7.65 7.45 -11.66
C LYS A 6 8.49 7.54 -10.38
N ILE A 7 9.70 8.11 -10.48
CA ILE A 7 10.63 8.25 -9.36
C ILE A 7 10.09 9.28 -8.36
N GLU A 8 9.58 10.42 -8.84
CA GLU A 8 8.98 11.46 -7.98
C GLU A 8 7.69 11.01 -7.28
N LYS A 9 7.06 9.93 -7.75
CA LYS A 9 5.84 9.36 -7.14
C LYS A 9 6.18 8.42 -5.98
N GLU A 10 6.91 8.95 -5.02
CA GLU A 10 7.39 8.19 -3.88
C GLU A 10 6.29 7.86 -2.85
N THR A 11 6.67 7.00 -1.91
CA THR A 11 5.91 6.70 -0.71
C THR A 11 6.87 6.66 0.46
N ILE A 12 6.60 7.47 1.48
CA ILE A 12 7.41 7.58 2.68
C ILE A 12 6.54 7.14 3.86
N VAL A 13 7.08 6.24 4.68
CA VAL A 13 6.47 5.80 5.93
C VAL A 13 7.43 6.16 7.05
N LEU A 14 7.02 7.09 7.90
CA LEU A 14 7.85 7.68 8.96
C LEU A 14 7.18 7.46 10.31
N PHE A 15 7.90 6.85 11.25
CA PHE A 15 7.51 6.74 12.65
C PHE A 15 8.76 6.65 13.52
N ASN A 16 8.64 7.06 14.78
CA ASN A 16 9.69 6.96 15.79
C ASN A 16 9.23 6.04 16.94
N GLU A 17 10.12 5.79 17.91
CA GLU A 17 9.82 4.92 19.05
C GLU A 17 8.88 5.57 20.07
N GLY A 18 8.95 6.89 20.25
CA GLY A 18 8.23 7.61 21.31
C GLY A 18 6.76 7.89 21.02
N GLU A 19 6.39 8.12 19.76
CA GLU A 19 5.01 8.40 19.35
C GLU A 19 4.26 7.12 19.03
N ASP A 20 2.94 7.05 19.22
CA ASP A 20 2.12 5.87 18.91
C ASP A 20 1.60 5.85 17.46
N LYS A 21 1.96 6.86 16.66
CA LYS A 21 1.49 7.06 15.29
C LYS A 21 2.62 7.03 14.25
N ALA A 22 2.22 6.78 13.02
CA ALA A 22 3.05 6.80 11.82
C ALA A 22 2.48 7.79 10.82
N ASN A 23 3.37 8.51 10.15
CA ASN A 23 3.07 9.39 9.04
C ASN A 23 3.32 8.66 7.72
N ILE A 24 2.30 8.63 6.85
CA ILE A 24 2.38 8.02 5.53
C ILE A 24 2.17 9.10 4.49
N TYR A 25 3.22 9.42 3.74
CA TYR A 25 3.14 10.23 2.53
C TYR A 25 3.12 9.32 1.30
N THR A 26 2.25 9.56 0.33
CA THR A 26 2.23 8.74 -0.87
C THR A 26 1.62 9.42 -2.10
N HIS A 27 2.22 9.16 -3.26
CA HIS A 27 1.61 9.38 -4.57
C HIS A 27 0.93 8.12 -5.14
N ASN A 28 1.10 6.95 -4.52
CA ASN A 28 0.59 5.68 -5.03
C ASN A 28 -0.94 5.65 -5.02
N ALA A 29 -1.57 5.58 -6.19
CA ALA A 29 -3.02 5.68 -6.32
C ALA A 29 -3.79 4.59 -5.57
N GLY A 30 -3.27 3.36 -5.54
CA GLY A 30 -3.90 2.23 -4.84
C GLY A 30 -3.85 2.41 -3.32
N LEU A 31 -2.69 2.81 -2.79
CA LEU A 31 -2.53 3.09 -1.37
C LEU A 31 -3.40 4.27 -0.92
N LYS A 32 -3.47 5.35 -1.73
CA LYS A 32 -4.36 6.50 -1.45
C LYS A 32 -5.82 6.08 -1.27
N LYS A 33 -6.35 5.25 -2.16
CA LYS A 33 -7.73 4.75 -2.07
C LYS A 33 -7.95 3.94 -0.79
N ARG A 34 -6.98 3.07 -0.44
CA ARG A 34 -7.05 2.26 0.78
C ARG A 34 -6.99 3.12 2.04
N LEU A 35 -6.10 4.11 2.10
CA LEU A 35 -5.99 5.05 3.22
C LEU A 35 -7.27 5.86 3.38
N ALA A 36 -7.83 6.42 2.29
CA ALA A 36 -9.08 7.16 2.33
C ALA A 36 -10.26 6.31 2.84
N ALA A 37 -10.38 5.07 2.34
CA ALA A 37 -11.42 4.14 2.81
C ALA A 37 -11.22 3.75 4.28
N PHE A 38 -9.98 3.52 4.70
CA PHE A 38 -9.66 3.17 6.08
C PHE A 38 -9.91 4.33 7.05
N ALA A 39 -9.48 5.55 6.71
CA ALA A 39 -9.74 6.77 7.48
C ALA A 39 -11.24 7.06 7.60
N LYS A 40 -12.02 6.85 6.53
CA LYS A 40 -13.48 6.99 6.58
C LYS A 40 -14.11 5.99 7.57
N LYS A 41 -13.59 4.77 7.63
CA LYS A 41 -14.14 3.70 8.47
C LYS A 41 -13.67 3.78 9.93
N TYR A 42 -12.45 4.27 10.15
CA TYR A 42 -11.79 4.32 11.46
C TYR A 42 -11.09 5.69 11.65
N PRO A 43 -11.85 6.78 11.82
CA PRO A 43 -11.30 8.14 11.87
C PRO A 43 -10.34 8.37 13.04
N ASP A 44 -10.53 7.65 14.16
CA ASP A 44 -9.64 7.75 15.32
C ASP A 44 -8.28 7.08 15.10
N LEU A 45 -8.21 6.14 14.16
CA LEU A 45 -7.00 5.36 13.87
C LEU A 45 -6.26 5.86 12.64
N CYS A 46 -6.92 6.59 11.74
CA CYS A 46 -6.31 7.12 10.54
C CYS A 46 -6.98 8.41 10.08
N ARG A 47 -6.17 9.45 9.87
CA ARG A 47 -6.65 10.78 9.49
C ARG A 47 -5.85 11.33 8.33
N LEU A 48 -6.53 11.99 7.40
CA LEU A 48 -5.89 12.78 6.36
C LEU A 48 -5.31 14.05 7.00
N GLU A 49 -4.01 14.23 6.89
CA GLU A 49 -3.31 15.42 7.37
C GLU A 49 -3.25 16.49 6.27
N LYS A 50 -2.73 16.11 5.09
CA LYS A 50 -2.45 17.06 4.01
C LYS A 50 -2.66 16.44 2.64
N SER A 51 -3.03 17.27 1.67
CA SER A 51 -2.98 16.96 0.24
C SER A 51 -2.12 17.99 -0.47
N ASN A 52 -1.20 17.53 -1.32
CA ASN A 52 -0.34 18.38 -2.15
C ASN A 52 -1.07 18.69 -3.48
N VAL A 53 -0.86 19.89 -4.01
CA VAL A 53 -1.27 20.30 -5.37
C VAL A 53 -0.81 19.35 -6.48
N GLN A 54 0.30 18.63 -6.28
CA GLN A 54 0.81 17.59 -7.19
C GLN A 54 0.16 16.21 -6.99
N GLY A 55 -0.89 16.11 -6.18
CA GLY A 55 -1.70 14.90 -5.99
C GLY A 55 -1.12 13.87 -5.01
N GLY A 56 -0.10 14.24 -4.24
CA GLY A 56 0.37 13.48 -3.07
C GLY A 56 -0.55 13.70 -1.86
N VAL A 57 -0.60 12.74 -0.95
CA VAL A 57 -1.38 12.84 0.30
C VAL A 57 -0.56 12.36 1.48
N SER A 58 -0.79 12.96 2.64
CA SER A 58 -0.22 12.58 3.93
C SER A 58 -1.32 12.14 4.87
N TYR A 59 -1.14 10.98 5.50
CA TYR A 59 -2.03 10.46 6.54
C TYR A 59 -1.26 10.22 7.83
N GLU A 60 -1.92 10.50 8.95
CA GLU A 60 -1.54 10.00 10.26
C GLU A 60 -2.25 8.65 10.47
N LEU A 61 -1.53 7.64 10.97
CA LEU A 61 -2.02 6.28 11.19
C LEU A 61 -1.51 5.74 12.53
N ALA A 62 -2.37 5.15 13.35
CA ALA A 62 -1.93 4.43 14.55
C ALA A 62 -0.92 3.31 14.20
N LYS A 63 0.28 3.30 14.81
CA LYS A 63 1.35 2.32 14.51
C LYS A 63 0.86 0.89 14.66
N SER A 64 -0.06 0.64 15.59
CA SER A 64 -0.67 -0.68 15.83
C SER A 64 -1.46 -1.24 14.63
N ARG A 65 -1.75 -0.42 13.61
CA ARG A 65 -2.43 -0.80 12.35
C ARG A 65 -1.48 -0.91 11.16
N LEU A 66 -0.19 -0.61 11.34
CA LEU A 66 0.85 -0.76 10.35
C LEU A 66 1.60 -2.06 10.56
N SER A 67 1.90 -2.79 9.50
CA SER A 67 2.72 -4.00 9.54
C SER A 67 3.73 -3.98 8.41
N ILE A 68 5.00 -4.20 8.75
CA ILE A 68 6.10 -4.43 7.81
C ILE A 68 6.33 -5.93 7.79
N ARG A 69 6.14 -6.57 6.61
CA ARG A 69 6.38 -8.00 6.42
C ARG A 69 7.63 -8.23 5.60
N PHE A 70 8.58 -8.94 6.19
CA PHE A 70 9.73 -9.50 5.48
C PHE A 70 9.30 -10.84 4.86
N LEU A 71 8.91 -10.79 3.60
CA LEU A 71 8.60 -12.01 2.86
C LEU A 71 9.90 -12.55 2.26
N PRO A 72 10.27 -13.83 2.53
CA PRO A 72 11.38 -14.42 1.83
C PRO A 72 11.05 -14.48 0.34
N PRO A 73 12.05 -14.35 -0.55
CA PRO A 73 11.84 -14.59 -1.96
C PRO A 73 11.22 -15.98 -2.14
N TYR A 74 10.27 -16.11 -3.07
CA TYR A 74 9.71 -17.42 -3.37
C TYR A 74 10.84 -18.34 -3.85
N SER A 75 10.97 -19.50 -3.21
CA SER A 75 11.78 -20.60 -3.73
C SER A 75 11.25 -21.00 -5.10
N GLU A 76 12.12 -21.53 -5.97
CA GLU A 76 11.71 -22.01 -7.30
C GLU A 76 10.55 -23.01 -7.20
N GLU A 77 10.57 -23.92 -6.22
CA GLU A 77 9.46 -24.85 -5.96
C GLU A 77 8.13 -24.14 -5.66
N ARG A 78 8.15 -23.05 -4.88
CA ARG A 78 6.93 -22.27 -4.61
C ARG A 78 6.46 -21.50 -5.84
N ARG A 79 7.38 -20.99 -6.67
CA ARG A 79 7.02 -20.37 -7.95
C ARG A 79 6.40 -21.37 -8.91
N GLN A 80 6.96 -22.57 -9.00
CA GLN A 80 6.45 -23.67 -9.84
C GLN A 80 5.03 -24.05 -9.40
N LYS A 81 4.81 -24.32 -8.11
CA LYS A 81 3.49 -24.64 -7.55
C LYS A 81 2.47 -23.54 -7.78
N ALA A 82 2.86 -22.27 -7.57
CA ALA A 82 1.98 -21.14 -7.83
C ALA A 82 1.64 -21.00 -9.33
N SER A 83 2.61 -21.26 -10.23
CA SER A 83 2.40 -21.27 -11.68
C SER A 83 1.46 -22.40 -12.12
N GLU A 84 1.67 -23.62 -11.62
CA GLU A 84 0.79 -24.76 -11.88
C GLU A 84 -0.63 -24.54 -11.35
N TYR A 85 -0.75 -23.99 -10.13
CA TYR A 85 -2.04 -23.62 -9.55
C TYR A 85 -2.75 -22.57 -10.41
N ALA A 86 -2.03 -21.55 -10.87
CA ALA A 86 -2.57 -20.52 -11.76
C ALA A 86 -2.96 -21.09 -13.14
N LYS A 87 -2.23 -22.07 -13.68
CA LYS A 87 -2.62 -22.76 -14.93
C LYS A 87 -3.89 -23.59 -14.76
N LYS A 88 -4.04 -24.27 -13.61
CA LYS A 88 -5.19 -25.15 -13.31
C LYS A 88 -6.46 -24.38 -12.93
N HIS A 89 -6.32 -23.26 -12.22
CA HIS A 89 -7.45 -22.54 -11.60
C HIS A 89 -7.54 -21.06 -12.00
N GLY A 90 -6.64 -20.58 -12.85
CA GLY A 90 -6.66 -19.20 -13.34
C GLY A 90 -7.83 -18.93 -14.28
N LEU A 91 -8.15 -17.65 -14.45
CA LEU A 91 -9.32 -17.11 -15.18
C LEU A 91 -9.52 -17.64 -16.61
N ASN A 92 -8.50 -18.27 -17.22
CA ASN A 92 -8.59 -18.90 -18.55
C ASN A 92 -9.23 -20.29 -18.54
N SER A 93 -9.54 -20.87 -17.38
CA SER A 93 -10.17 -22.20 -17.26
C SER A 93 -11.70 -22.17 -17.37
N GLN A 94 -12.33 -20.99 -17.41
CA GLN A 94 -13.80 -20.83 -17.51
C GLN A 94 -14.31 -20.48 -18.92
N GLN A 95 -13.47 -20.56 -19.95
CA GLN A 95 -13.92 -20.46 -21.35
C GLN A 95 -13.59 -21.78 -22.07
N GLY A 96 -14.47 -22.76 -21.88
CA GLY A 96 -14.46 -24.05 -22.55
C GLY A 96 -15.84 -24.68 -22.42
#